data_AF-A0AAW9S7T0-F1
#
_entry.id   AF-A0AAW9S7T0-F1
#
_cell.length_a   1.000
_cell.length_b   1.000
_cell.length_c   1.000
_cell.angle_alpha   90.00
_cell.angle_beta   90.00
_cell.angle_gamma   90.00
#
_symmetry.space_group_name_H-M   'P 1'
#
loop_
_entity.id
_entity.type
_entity.pdbx_description
1 polymer ?
#
loop_
_entity_poly.entity_id
_entity_poly.type
_entity_poly.pdbx_seq_one_letter_code
_entity_poly.pdbx_strand_id
1 'polypeptide(L)'
;MKRDYIISKKNNTIIAVIEIQSIDNDKVGYKAKLIENHFPKELLSLIGEFHKTVDSLEFSLLDSIESRIQAYQLYLRDLNLKIFDLLIEGQNISFYSKYPTANGFIDNYPE
;
A
#
# COMPACT_ATOMS: atom_id res chain seq x y z
N MET A 1 -4.77 13.71 14.72
CA MET A 1 -4.25 13.19 13.43
C MET A 1 -2.76 12.97 13.57
N LYS A 2 -2.23 11.83 13.09
CA LYS A 2 -0.82 11.45 13.24
C LYS A 2 -0.16 11.43 11.86
N ARG A 3 0.97 12.14 11.72
CA ARG A 3 1.80 12.05 10.51
C ARG A 3 2.67 10.79 10.55
N ASP A 4 2.92 10.23 9.38
CA ASP A 4 3.85 9.13 9.17
C ASP A 4 4.45 9.22 7.76
N TYR A 5 5.42 8.37 7.48
CA TYR A 5 6.17 8.33 6.23
C TYR A 5 5.97 6.96 5.59
N ILE A 6 5.55 6.97 4.33
CA ILE A 6 5.62 5.77 3.51
C ILE A 6 7.06 5.68 3.01
N ILE A 7 7.70 4.54 3.27
CA ILE A 7 9.07 4.24 2.84
C ILE A 7 9.10 2.96 2.00
N SER A 8 10.10 2.87 1.13
CA SER A 8 10.51 1.62 0.50
C SER A 8 11.69 1.07 1.27
N LYS A 9 11.53 -0.09 1.95
CA LYS A 9 12.64 -0.72 2.70
C LYS A 9 13.72 -1.29 1.80
N LYS A 10 13.42 -1.57 0.52
CA LYS A 10 14.39 -2.06 -0.47
C LYS A 10 15.61 -1.15 -0.61
N ASN A 11 15.40 0.16 -0.56
CA ASN A 11 16.43 1.19 -0.76
C ASN A 11 16.47 2.24 0.35
N ASN A 12 15.67 2.04 1.41
CA ASN A 12 15.52 2.96 2.54
C ASN A 12 15.14 4.40 2.12
N THR A 13 14.28 4.53 1.11
CA THR A 13 13.85 5.83 0.56
C THR A 13 12.47 6.20 1.06
N ILE A 14 12.29 7.47 1.44
CA ILE A 14 10.97 8.06 1.72
C ILE A 14 10.25 8.31 0.40
N ILE A 15 9.06 7.73 0.23
CA ILE A 15 8.26 7.86 -0.99
C ILE A 15 7.02 8.72 -0.80
N ALA A 16 6.56 8.94 0.43
CA ALA A 16 5.52 9.91 0.72
C ALA A 16 5.50 10.32 2.19
N VAL A 17 4.95 11.52 2.44
CA VAL A 17 4.51 11.96 3.77
C VAL A 17 2.99 11.92 3.82
N ILE A 18 2.43 11.27 4.83
CA ILE A 18 0.98 11.12 4.98
C ILE A 18 0.50 11.60 6.34
N GLU A 19 -0.78 11.95 6.41
CA GLU A 19 -1.50 12.21 7.65
C GLU A 19 -2.62 11.18 7.81
N ILE A 20 -2.53 10.33 8.84
CA ILE A 20 -3.53 9.31 9.13
C ILE A 20 -4.80 10.00 9.67
N GLN A 21 -5.89 9.79 8.94
CA GLN A 21 -7.20 10.38 9.21
C GLN A 21 -8.07 9.44 10.04
N SER A 22 -8.13 8.17 9.64
CA SER A 22 -8.85 7.13 10.38
C SER A 22 -8.17 5.78 10.25
N ILE A 23 -8.46 4.94 11.23
CA ILE A 23 -8.06 3.55 11.29
C ILE A 23 -9.37 2.78 11.46
N ASP A 24 -9.58 1.75 10.64
CA ASP A 24 -10.80 0.93 10.73
C ASP A 24 -10.82 0.12 12.05
N ASN A 25 -11.98 -0.35 12.46
CA ASN A 25 -12.21 -0.93 13.80
C ASN A 25 -11.28 -2.11 14.15
N ASP A 26 -10.83 -2.87 13.14
CA ASP A 26 -9.90 -4.00 13.32
C ASP A 26 -8.42 -3.58 13.30
N LYS A 27 -8.13 -2.28 13.24
CA LYS A 27 -6.78 -1.67 13.18
C LYS A 27 -5.89 -2.13 12.02
N VAL A 28 -6.46 -2.83 11.05
CA VAL A 28 -5.71 -3.28 9.87
C VAL A 28 -5.86 -2.32 8.69
N GLY A 29 -6.99 -1.63 8.55
CA GLY A 29 -7.25 -0.67 7.48
C GLY A 29 -6.94 0.77 7.87
N TYR A 30 -6.33 1.51 6.96
CA TYR A 30 -5.92 2.90 7.17
C TYR A 30 -6.47 3.79 6.08
N LYS A 31 -6.95 4.98 6.46
CA LYS A 31 -7.21 6.10 5.55
C LYS A 31 -6.31 7.26 5.91
N ALA A 32 -5.65 7.82 4.92
CA ALA A 32 -4.69 8.90 5.10
C ALA A 32 -4.78 9.93 3.98
N LYS A 33 -4.30 11.14 4.29
CA LYS A 33 -4.12 12.19 3.31
C LYS A 33 -2.65 12.29 2.92
N LEU A 34 -2.38 12.36 1.62
CA LEU A 34 -1.06 12.61 1.07
C LEU A 34 -0.69 14.08 1.29
N ILE A 35 0.43 14.31 1.97
CA ILE A 35 0.99 15.63 2.24
C ILE A 35 2.10 15.95 1.25
N GLU A 36 3.01 14.99 1.04
CA GLU A 36 4.10 15.09 0.07
C GLU A 36 4.16 13.81 -0.77
N ASN A 37 4.25 13.97 -2.09
CA ASN A 37 4.26 12.87 -3.04
C ASN A 37 5.63 12.73 -3.71
N HIS A 38 6.32 11.64 -3.39
CA HIS A 38 7.59 11.25 -4.01
C HIS A 38 7.53 9.81 -4.56
N PHE A 39 6.33 9.31 -4.86
CA PHE A 39 6.18 7.96 -5.40
C PHE A 39 6.91 7.85 -6.75
N PRO A 40 7.75 6.82 -6.95
CA PRO A 40 8.32 6.53 -8.25
C PRO A 40 7.21 6.31 -9.29
N LYS A 41 7.39 6.85 -10.51
CA LYS A 41 6.40 6.70 -11.60
C LYS A 41 6.07 5.23 -11.89
N GLU A 42 7.07 4.36 -11.82
CA GLU A 42 6.89 2.92 -11.99
C GLU A 42 5.96 2.34 -10.92
N LEU A 43 6.16 2.67 -9.64
CA LEU A 43 5.30 2.19 -8.55
C LEU A 43 3.87 2.70 -8.71
N LEU A 44 3.67 3.97 -9.09
CA LEU A 44 2.33 4.50 -9.38
C LEU A 44 1.66 3.75 -10.54
N SER A 45 2.42 3.43 -11.58
CA SER A 45 1.92 2.65 -12.71
C SER A 45 1.51 1.25 -12.26
N LEU A 46 2.32 0.58 -11.44
CA LEU A 46 2.03 -0.77 -10.93
C LEU A 46 0.78 -0.80 -10.06
N ILE A 47 0.66 0.16 -9.15
CA ILE A 47 -0.54 0.30 -8.30
C ILE A 47 -1.78 0.49 -9.18
N GLY A 48 -1.71 1.39 -10.17
CA GLY A 48 -2.82 1.61 -11.09
C GLY A 48 -3.16 0.40 -11.97
N GLU A 49 -2.15 -0.37 -12.38
CA GLU A 49 -2.32 -1.61 -13.15
C GLU A 49 -2.99 -2.68 -12.29
N PHE A 50 -2.52 -2.87 -11.05
CA PHE A 50 -3.09 -3.82 -10.09
C PHE A 50 -4.61 -3.62 -9.93
N HIS A 51 -5.04 -2.40 -9.60
CA HIS A 51 -6.47 -2.10 -9.40
C HIS A 51 -7.29 -2.29 -10.68
N LYS A 52 -6.75 -1.93 -11.85
CA LYS A 52 -7.43 -2.18 -13.13
C LYS A 52 -7.58 -3.66 -13.44
N THR A 53 -6.57 -4.47 -13.14
CA THR A 53 -6.59 -5.92 -13.34
C THR A 53 -7.59 -6.60 -12.40
N VAL A 54 -7.70 -6.12 -11.16
CA VAL A 54 -8.74 -6.57 -10.23
C VAL A 54 -10.13 -6.23 -10.79
N ASP A 55 -10.33 -5.00 -11.26
CA ASP A 55 -11.59 -4.55 -11.84
C ASP A 55 -11.97 -5.29 -13.13
N SER A 56 -10.99 -5.68 -13.95
CA SER A 56 -11.21 -6.45 -15.19
C SER A 56 -11.34 -7.96 -14.99
N LEU A 57 -11.17 -8.45 -13.75
CA LEU A 57 -11.14 -9.88 -13.39
C LEU A 57 -10.05 -10.67 -14.15
N GLU A 58 -8.97 -10.02 -14.58
CA GLU A 58 -7.86 -10.60 -15.35
C GLU A 58 -6.76 -11.16 -14.42
N PHE A 59 -7.13 -12.07 -13.52
CA PHE A 59 -6.27 -12.53 -12.43
C PHE A 59 -4.94 -13.19 -12.84
N SER A 60 -4.79 -13.62 -14.11
CA SER A 60 -3.54 -14.22 -14.61
C SER A 60 -2.34 -13.28 -14.56
N LEU A 61 -2.55 -11.96 -14.50
CA LEU A 61 -1.49 -10.96 -14.40
C LEU A 61 -1.28 -10.45 -12.97
N LEU A 62 -2.22 -10.71 -12.07
CA LEU A 62 -2.28 -10.09 -10.75
C LEU A 62 -1.05 -10.44 -9.90
N ASP A 63 -0.70 -11.73 -9.82
CA ASP A 63 0.42 -12.22 -9.01
C ASP A 63 1.75 -11.58 -9.43
N SER A 64 1.93 -11.36 -10.73
CA SER A 64 3.14 -10.73 -11.29
C SER A 64 3.24 -9.25 -10.93
N ILE A 65 2.13 -8.51 -11.06
CA ILE A 65 2.07 -7.09 -10.70
C ILE A 65 2.27 -6.94 -9.19
N GLU A 66 1.58 -7.75 -8.40
CA GLU A 66 1.66 -7.74 -6.95
C GLU A 66 3.07 -8.03 -6.46
N SER A 67 3.75 -9.05 -7.02
CA SER A 67 5.15 -9.36 -6.72
C SER A 67 6.08 -8.16 -6.97
N ARG A 68 5.84 -7.41 -8.07
CA ARG A 68 6.62 -6.21 -8.40
C ARG A 68 6.36 -5.06 -7.42
N ILE A 69 5.12 -4.89 -6.94
CA ILE A 69 4.79 -3.93 -5.88
C ILE A 69 5.47 -4.34 -4.57
N GLN A 70 5.38 -5.62 -4.19
CA GLN A 70 6.00 -6.16 -2.96
C GLN A 70 7.52 -6.01 -2.95
N ALA A 71 8.17 -6.01 -4.12
CA ALA A 71 9.60 -5.76 -4.22
C ALA A 71 10.02 -4.39 -3.66
N TYR A 72 9.13 -3.39 -3.61
CA TYR A 72 9.41 -2.11 -2.95
C TYR A 72 9.44 -2.21 -1.42
N GLN A 73 8.87 -3.27 -0.84
CA GLN A 73 8.78 -3.49 0.60
C GLN A 73 8.25 -2.22 1.29
N LEU A 74 7.00 -1.87 0.99
CA LEU A 74 6.36 -0.64 1.47
C LEU A 74 6.04 -0.73 2.96
N TYR A 75 6.40 0.30 3.72
CA TYR A 75 6.15 0.40 5.15
C TYR A 75 5.78 1.81 5.58
N LEU A 76 5.03 1.91 6.67
CA LEU A 76 4.99 3.09 7.53
C LEU A 76 6.22 3.07 8.43
N ARG A 77 6.98 4.16 8.42
CA ARG A 77 8.25 4.25 9.17
C ARG A 77 8.02 4.31 10.67
N ASP A 78 7.17 5.22 11.13
CA ASP A 78 7.06 5.54 12.57
C ASP A 78 6.15 4.53 13.29
N LEU A 79 5.14 4.00 12.60
CA LEU A 79 4.34 2.86 13.09
C LEU A 79 5.02 1.49 12.87
N ASN A 80 6.07 1.42 12.05
CA ASN A 80 6.75 0.19 11.67
C ASN A 80 5.80 -0.92 11.18
N LEU A 81 4.86 -0.55 10.31
CA LEU A 81 3.85 -1.46 9.75
C LEU A 81 4.07 -1.64 8.26
N LYS A 82 3.85 -2.85 7.74
CA LYS A 82 3.81 -3.11 6.30
C LYS A 82 2.65 -2.37 5.66
N ILE A 83 2.73 -2.15 4.35
CA ILE A 83 1.65 -1.61 3.55
C ILE A 83 1.31 -2.62 2.46
N PHE A 84 0.05 -3.02 2.45
CA PHE A 84 -0.56 -3.88 1.43
C PHE A 84 -1.72 -3.14 0.78
N ASP A 85 -2.00 -3.51 -0.48
CA ASP A 85 -3.14 -3.02 -1.25
C ASP A 85 -3.29 -1.49 -1.16
N LEU A 86 -2.21 -0.80 -1.54
CA LEU A 86 -2.15 0.66 -1.53
C LEU A 86 -3.01 1.20 -2.66
N LEU A 87 -3.98 2.05 -2.33
CA LEU A 87 -4.80 2.80 -3.26
C LEU A 87 -4.54 4.30 -3.11
N ILE A 88 -4.38 5.00 -4.23
CA ILE A 88 -4.09 6.44 -4.27
C ILE A 88 -5.10 7.12 -5.19
N GLU A 89 -5.95 7.96 -4.62
CA GLU A 89 -6.99 8.73 -5.33
C GLU A 89 -6.76 10.22 -5.10
N GLY A 90 -5.93 10.83 -5.95
CA GLY A 90 -5.51 12.22 -5.81
C GLY A 90 -4.68 12.41 -4.53
N GLN A 91 -5.28 13.04 -3.51
CA GLN A 91 -4.65 13.23 -2.19
C GLN A 91 -5.13 12.21 -1.15
N ASN A 92 -6.13 11.39 -1.46
CA ASN A 92 -6.63 10.39 -0.54
C ASN A 92 -5.88 9.08 -0.75
N ILE A 93 -5.50 8.42 0.33
CA ILE A 93 -4.79 7.15 0.32
C ILE A 93 -5.50 6.20 1.26
N SER A 94 -5.66 4.95 0.83
CA SER A 94 -6.03 3.84 1.70
C SER A 94 -5.09 2.66 1.52
N PHE A 95 -4.90 1.89 2.58
CA PHE A 95 -4.08 0.68 2.57
C PHE A 95 -4.39 -0.19 3.77
N TYR A 96 -3.85 -1.41 3.77
CA TYR A 96 -3.88 -2.31 4.91
C TYR A 96 -2.48 -2.54 5.49
N SER A 97 -2.42 -2.75 6.80
CA SER A 97 -1.19 -3.14 7.52
C SER A 97 -0.97 -4.66 7.58
N LYS A 98 -1.97 -5.42 7.13
CA LYS A 98 -1.96 -6.88 6.98
C LYS A 98 -2.47 -7.24 5.59
N TYR A 99 -2.04 -8.38 5.08
CA TYR A 99 -2.43 -8.86 3.76
C TYR A 99 -3.88 -9.40 3.81
N PRO A 100 -4.81 -8.86 2.98
CA PRO A 100 -6.18 -9.34 2.92
C PRO A 100 -6.28 -10.70 2.21
N THR A 101 -7.13 -11.58 2.71
CA THR A 101 -7.42 -12.91 2.17
C THR A 101 -8.91 -13.20 2.26
N ALA A 102 -9.38 -14.25 1.57
CA ALA A 102 -10.76 -14.71 1.70
C ALA A 102 -11.16 -15.09 3.15
N ASN A 103 -10.19 -15.40 4.01
CA ASN A 103 -10.39 -15.83 5.39
C ASN A 103 -10.02 -14.76 6.43
N GLY A 104 -9.91 -13.48 6.03
CA GLY A 104 -9.50 -12.38 6.89
C GLY A 104 -8.10 -11.87 6.54
N PHE A 105 -7.25 -11.61 7.54
CA PHE A 105 -5.96 -10.94 7.33
C PHE A 105 -4.79 -11.76 7.88
N ILE A 106 -3.69 -11.81 7.13
CA ILE A 106 -2.43 -12.44 7.53
C ILE A 106 -1.28 -11.43 7.55
N ASP A 107 -0.25 -11.67 8.35
CA ASP A 107 0.83 -10.69 8.55
C ASP A 107 1.74 -10.52 7.33
N ASN A 108 1.81 -11.55 6.47
CA ASN A 108 2.67 -11.63 5.29
C ASN A 108 1.91 -12.25 4.13
N TYR A 109 2.35 -11.95 2.90
CA TYR A 109 1.88 -12.67 1.72
C TYR A 109 2.14 -14.18 1.88
N PRO A 110 1.22 -15.06 1.44
CA PRO A 110 1.47 -16.51 1.44
C PRO A 110 2.64 -16.82 0.49
N GLU A 111 3.61 -17.60 0.97
CA GLU A 111 4.67 -18.17 0.09
C GLU A 111 4.13 -19.30 -0.78
#